data_AF-X1F1L6-F1
#
_entry.id   AF-X1F1L6-F1
#
_cell.length_a   1.000
_cell.length_b   1.000
_cell.length_c   1.000
_cell.angle_alpha   90.00
_cell.angle_beta   90.00
_cell.angle_gamma   90.00
#
_symmetry.space_group_name_H-M   'P 1'
#
loop_
_entity.id
_entity.type
_entity.pdbx_description
1 polymer ?
#
loop_
_entity_poly.entity_id
_entity_poly.type
_entity_poly.pdbx_seq_one_letter_code
_entity_poly.pdbx_strand_id
1 'polypeptide(L)'
;DTQRNIEILGNDLTFIGVREFERTKHVHRLHPYLGKFIPQLVEVFLRKYFRKGDTILDLFSGSGTTLIEANVLGINSIGIELSPFNVLIQQVKTRKYNIPKVEAEIKDALARLKSFSHYLQNKTWPLFCPLPPQLSSEGVP
;
A
#
# COMPACT_ATOMS: atom_id res chain seq x y z
N ASP A 1 -22.42 10.69 23.02
CA ASP A 1 -21.08 10.14 22.73
C ASP A 1 -20.05 11.14 22.23
N THR A 2 -20.40 12.11 21.37
CA THR A 2 -19.45 13.10 20.85
C THR A 2 -18.75 13.93 21.93
N GLN A 3 -19.47 14.40 22.95
CA GLN A 3 -18.86 15.13 24.08
C GLN A 3 -17.84 14.27 24.85
N ARG A 4 -18.16 12.99 25.09
CA ARG A 4 -17.25 12.04 25.76
C ARG A 4 -15.99 11.76 24.92
N ASN A 5 -16.15 11.66 23.61
CA ASN A 5 -15.01 11.50 22.69
C ASN A 5 -14.11 12.73 22.67
N ILE A 6 -14.67 13.95 22.72
CA ILE A 6 -13.89 15.19 22.80
C ILE A 6 -13.16 15.29 24.14
N GLU A 7 -13.80 14.98 25.26
CA GLU A 7 -13.13 14.98 26.59
C GLU A 7 -11.98 13.98 26.67
N ILE A 8 -12.20 12.76 26.15
CA ILE A 8 -11.20 11.69 26.26
C ILE A 8 -10.13 11.83 25.19
N LEU A 9 -10.49 12.03 23.93
CA LEU A 9 -9.59 11.92 22.78
C LEU A 9 -9.24 13.27 22.15
N GLY A 10 -9.83 14.37 22.61
CA GLY A 10 -9.58 15.72 22.09
C GLY A 10 -10.17 15.96 20.70
N ASN A 11 -11.00 15.06 20.16
CA ASN A 11 -11.57 15.20 18.83
C ASN A 11 -12.92 14.48 18.66
N ASP A 12 -13.72 14.94 17.68
CA ASP A 12 -14.95 14.27 17.26
C ASP A 12 -14.62 13.15 16.25
N LEU A 13 -14.78 11.90 16.68
CA LEU A 13 -14.47 10.70 15.91
C LEU A 13 -15.44 10.43 14.75
N THR A 14 -16.50 11.22 14.58
CA THR A 14 -17.42 11.05 13.46
C THR A 14 -16.78 11.45 12.13
N PHE A 15 -15.74 12.28 12.15
CA PHE A 15 -15.03 12.81 10.97
C PHE A 15 -15.96 13.33 9.85
N ILE A 16 -17.19 13.72 10.18
CA ILE A 16 -18.26 14.09 9.24
C ILE A 16 -17.84 15.26 8.33
N GLY A 17 -17.01 16.18 8.83
CA GLY A 17 -16.51 17.33 8.08
C GLY A 17 -15.25 17.10 7.24
N VAL A 18 -14.62 15.91 7.31
CA VAL A 18 -13.35 15.64 6.62
C VAL A 18 -13.62 15.01 5.26
N ARG A 19 -13.18 15.66 4.18
CA ARG A 19 -13.45 15.19 2.80
C ARG A 19 -12.67 13.90 2.50
N GLU A 20 -13.20 13.04 1.63
CA GLU A 20 -12.62 11.71 1.35
C GLU A 20 -11.14 11.75 0.90
N PHE A 21 -10.75 12.80 0.17
CA PHE A 21 -9.35 13.00 -0.24
C PHE A 21 -8.43 13.35 0.95
N GLU A 22 -8.96 13.99 1.99
CA GLU A 22 -8.23 14.29 3.24
C GLU A 22 -8.17 13.04 4.12
N ARG A 23 -9.16 12.13 4.02
CA ARG A 23 -9.20 10.82 4.71
C ARG A 23 -8.18 9.81 4.18
N THR A 24 -7.74 9.92 2.94
CA THR A 24 -6.79 8.97 2.32
C THR A 24 -5.42 9.61 2.12
N LYS A 25 -4.60 9.68 3.17
CA LYS A 25 -3.18 10.07 3.02
C LYS A 25 -2.47 9.12 2.04
N HIS A 26 -2.02 9.68 0.90
CA HIS A 26 -1.04 9.25 -0.11
C HIS A 26 -0.91 7.74 -0.45
N VAL A 27 -0.66 6.84 0.50
CA VAL A 27 -0.39 5.41 0.27
C VAL A 27 -1.63 4.51 0.39
N HIS A 28 -2.72 4.99 0.99
CA HIS A 28 -3.91 4.15 1.22
C HIS A 28 -4.73 3.87 -0.06
N ARG A 29 -4.42 4.53 -1.18
CA ARG A 29 -5.07 4.37 -2.50
C ARG A 29 -4.49 3.27 -3.39
N LEU A 30 -3.36 2.65 -3.01
CA LEU A 30 -2.71 1.60 -3.82
C LEU A 30 -3.59 0.36 -4.07
N HIS A 31 -4.60 0.12 -3.23
CA HIS A 31 -5.63 -0.89 -3.45
C HIS A 31 -6.87 -0.56 -2.59
N PRO A 32 -8.09 -0.42 -3.15
CA PRO A 32 -9.30 -0.26 -2.37
C PRO A 32 -9.55 -1.56 -1.58
N TYR A 33 -9.61 -1.45 -0.26
CA TYR A 33 -9.94 -2.58 0.62
C TYR A 33 -11.18 -2.16 1.40
N LEU A 34 -12.26 -2.91 1.23
CA LEU A 34 -13.50 -2.73 1.98
C LEU A 34 -13.22 -3.04 3.47
N GLY A 35 -13.49 -2.10 4.38
CA GLY A 35 -13.26 -2.28 5.82
C GLY A 35 -12.01 -1.59 6.40
N LYS A 36 -11.37 -0.66 5.68
CA LYS A 36 -10.29 0.16 6.25
C LYS A 36 -10.84 1.16 7.28
N PHE A 37 -10.25 1.16 8.47
CA PHE A 37 -10.40 2.28 9.41
C PHE A 37 -9.93 3.59 8.77
N ILE A 38 -10.57 4.69 9.13
CA ILE A 38 -10.15 6.04 8.76
C ILE A 38 -8.77 6.29 9.39
N PRO A 39 -7.70 6.54 8.62
CA PRO A 39 -6.35 6.72 9.14
C PRO A 39 -6.25 7.76 10.27
N GLN A 40 -7.08 8.80 10.23
CA GLN A 40 -7.14 9.84 11.28
C GLN A 40 -7.57 9.29 12.64
N LEU A 41 -8.42 8.26 12.69
CA LEU A 41 -8.79 7.62 13.95
C LEU A 41 -7.58 6.95 14.60
N VAL A 42 -6.83 6.20 13.79
CA VAL A 42 -5.62 5.51 14.23
C VAL A 42 -4.55 6.50 14.70
N GLU A 43 -4.36 7.59 13.96
CA GLU A 43 -3.41 8.65 14.33
C GLU A 43 -3.73 9.26 15.71
N VAL A 44 -5.02 9.53 16.00
CA VAL A 44 -5.44 10.07 17.31
C VAL A 44 -5.09 9.10 18.45
N PHE A 45 -5.36 7.81 18.28
CA PHE A 45 -5.02 6.79 19.29
C PHE A 45 -3.51 6.65 19.47
N LEU A 46 -2.75 6.59 18.38
CA LEU A 46 -1.30 6.46 18.44
C LEU A 46 -0.66 7.66 19.15
N ARG A 47 -1.08 8.90 18.82
CA ARG A 47 -0.56 10.11 19.47
C ARG A 47 -0.92 10.19 20.94
N LYS A 48 -2.08 9.67 21.35
CA LYS A 48 -2.53 9.74 22.73
C LYS A 48 -1.85 8.71 23.64
N TYR A 49 -1.63 7.49 23.14
CA TYR A 49 -1.22 6.36 23.97
C TYR A 49 0.23 5.91 23.76
N PHE A 50 0.91 6.38 22.71
CA PHE A 50 2.26 5.97 22.36
C PHE A 50 3.19 7.17 22.19
N ARG A 51 4.49 6.91 22.39
CA ARG A 51 5.59 7.82 22.13
C ARG A 51 6.51 7.24 21.07
N LYS A 52 7.33 8.10 20.45
CA LYS A 52 8.35 7.66 19.48
C LYS A 52 9.26 6.60 20.13
N GLY A 53 9.45 5.48 19.43
CA GLY A 53 10.22 4.34 19.93
C GLY A 53 9.39 3.28 20.68
N ASP A 54 8.16 3.58 21.10
CA ASP A 54 7.25 2.55 21.62
C ASP A 54 6.89 1.54 20.52
N THR A 55 6.33 0.39 20.92
CA THR A 55 5.94 -0.67 19.98
C THR A 55 4.45 -0.95 20.05
N ILE A 56 3.79 -1.00 18.89
CA ILE A 56 2.40 -1.42 18.75
C ILE A 56 2.30 -2.77 18.04
N LEU A 57 1.39 -3.63 18.53
CA LEU A 57 1.00 -4.89 17.90
C LEU A 57 -0.44 -4.78 17.40
N ASP A 58 -0.64 -5.02 16.11
CA ASP A 58 -1.95 -5.09 15.47
C ASP A 58 -2.23 -6.53 15.00
N LEU A 59 -3.11 -7.23 15.71
CA LEU A 59 -3.41 -8.65 15.45
C LEU A 59 -4.25 -8.89 14.18
N PHE A 60 -4.94 -7.85 13.68
CA PHE A 60 -5.80 -7.91 12.50
C PHE A 60 -5.47 -6.76 11.56
N SER A 61 -4.19 -6.70 11.20
CA SER A 61 -3.58 -5.53 10.55
C SER A 61 -4.13 -5.22 9.15
N GLY A 62 -4.81 -6.17 8.49
CA GLY A 62 -5.51 -5.94 7.24
C GLY A 62 -4.58 -5.37 6.18
N SER A 63 -4.92 -4.20 5.63
CA SER A 63 -4.06 -3.54 4.62
C SER A 63 -2.90 -2.70 5.18
N GLY A 64 -2.70 -2.72 6.51
CA GLY A 64 -1.55 -2.12 7.20
C GLY A 64 -1.71 -0.68 7.68
N THR A 65 -2.93 -0.16 7.84
CA THR A 65 -3.11 1.27 8.18
C THR A 65 -2.41 1.65 9.49
N THR A 66 -2.55 0.83 10.54
CA THR A 66 -1.87 1.01 11.83
C THR A 66 -0.36 1.04 11.70
N LEU A 67 0.21 0.13 10.90
CA LEU A 67 1.66 0.01 10.73
C LEU A 67 2.23 1.24 10.02
N ILE A 68 1.51 1.75 9.02
CA ILE A 68 1.90 2.94 8.24
C ILE A 68 1.87 4.18 9.13
N GLU A 69 0.77 4.44 9.83
CA GLU A 69 0.64 5.60 10.70
C GLU A 69 1.65 5.54 11.87
N ALA A 70 1.88 4.36 12.44
CA ALA A 70 2.94 4.16 13.44
C ALA A 70 4.33 4.51 12.88
N ASN A 71 4.65 4.05 11.66
CA ASN A 71 5.93 4.36 11.01
C ASN A 71 6.09 5.87 10.76
N VAL A 72 5.04 6.57 10.33
CA VAL A 72 5.03 8.03 10.15
C VAL A 72 5.30 8.77 11.46
N LEU A 73 4.78 8.25 12.58
CA LEU A 73 4.99 8.80 13.93
C LEU A 73 6.29 8.35 14.60
N GLY A 74 7.08 7.48 13.95
CA GLY A 74 8.32 6.92 14.50
C GLY A 74 8.08 5.91 15.63
N ILE A 75 6.93 5.24 15.64
CA ILE A 75 6.54 4.16 16.54
C ILE A 75 6.86 2.84 15.83
N ASN A 76 7.47 1.88 16.55
CA ASN A 76 7.70 0.55 16.03
C ASN A 76 6.37 -0.19 15.90
N SER A 77 6.16 -0.96 14.83
CA SER A 77 4.90 -1.65 14.61
C SER A 77 5.09 -3.09 14.14
N ILE A 78 4.23 -3.98 14.64
CA ILE A 78 4.15 -5.39 14.27
C ILE A 78 2.69 -5.67 13.87
N GLY A 79 2.49 -6.23 12.69
CA GLY A 79 1.17 -6.62 12.19
C GLY A 79 1.09 -8.13 11.98
N ILE A 80 -0.02 -8.73 12.42
CA ILE A 80 -0.38 -10.11 12.08
C ILE A 80 -1.54 -10.05 11.08
N GLU A 81 -1.45 -10.87 10.04
CA GLU A 81 -2.45 -10.98 8.98
C GLU A 81 -2.34 -12.37 8.34
N LEU A 82 -3.49 -12.98 8.02
CA LEU A 82 -3.56 -14.31 7.43
C LEU A 82 -3.48 -14.26 5.90
N SER A 83 -4.04 -13.21 5.28
CA SER A 83 -4.05 -13.06 3.83
C SER A 83 -2.67 -12.69 3.30
N PRO A 84 -2.02 -13.56 2.49
CA PRO A 84 -0.69 -13.27 1.93
C PRO A 84 -0.70 -12.02 1.03
N PHE A 85 -1.83 -11.76 0.36
CA PHE A 85 -2.01 -10.57 -0.45
C PHE A 85 -1.98 -9.29 0.38
N ASN A 86 -2.66 -9.29 1.53
CA ASN A 86 -2.63 -8.16 2.45
C ASN A 86 -1.21 -7.96 3.01
N VAL A 87 -0.51 -9.04 3.38
CA VAL A 87 0.90 -8.97 3.81
C VAL A 87 1.77 -8.32 2.73
N LEU A 88 1.61 -8.69 1.46
CA LEU A 88 2.33 -8.06 0.35
C LEU A 88 2.03 -6.55 0.26
N ILE A 89 0.76 -6.15 0.37
CA ILE A 89 0.37 -4.74 0.39
C ILE A 89 1.05 -4.00 1.55
N GLN A 90 1.06 -4.59 2.75
CA GLN A 90 1.70 -4.01 3.92
C GLN A 90 3.20 -3.82 3.71
N GLN A 91 3.90 -4.85 3.21
CA GLN A 91 5.32 -4.79 2.89
C GLN A 91 5.61 -3.69 1.87
N VAL A 92 4.81 -3.62 0.80
CA VAL A 92 4.97 -2.59 -0.23
C VAL A 92 4.79 -1.20 0.35
N LYS A 93 3.80 -0.98 1.23
CA LYS A 93 3.51 0.35 1.80
C LYS A 93 4.47 0.78 2.90
N THR A 94 5.07 -0.16 3.63
CA THR A 94 5.95 0.13 4.77
C THR A 94 7.43 0.17 4.39
N ARG A 95 7.79 -0.40 3.24
CA ARG A 95 9.17 -0.42 2.74
C ARG A 95 9.65 0.99 2.38
N LYS A 96 10.92 1.26 2.66
CA LYS A 96 11.62 2.47 2.18
C LYS A 96 12.11 2.24 0.75
N TYR A 97 11.81 3.18 -0.14
CA TYR A 97 12.21 3.12 -1.54
C TYR A 97 13.21 4.21 -1.89
N ASN A 98 14.16 3.88 -2.77
CA ASN A 98 14.98 4.85 -3.47
C ASN A 98 14.15 5.40 -4.64
N ILE A 99 13.59 6.61 -4.47
CA ILE A 99 12.67 7.22 -5.44
C ILE A 99 13.31 7.37 -6.84
N PRO A 100 14.54 7.89 -6.99
CA PRO A 100 15.21 7.94 -8.30
C PRO A 100 15.31 6.58 -8.99
N LYS A 101 15.65 5.51 -8.23
CA LYS A 101 15.74 4.16 -8.80
C LYS A 101 14.36 3.66 -9.25
N VAL A 102 13.34 3.80 -8.40
CA VAL A 102 11.97 3.39 -8.74
C VAL A 102 11.48 4.09 -10.01
N GLU A 103 11.75 5.39 -10.15
CA GLU A 103 11.39 6.14 -11.35
C GLU A 103 12.09 5.60 -12.60
N ALA A 104 13.39 5.28 -12.52
CA ALA A 104 14.14 4.70 -13.63
C ALA A 104 13.58 3.34 -14.07
N GLU A 105 13.29 2.45 -13.11
CA GLU A 105 12.71 1.12 -13.37
C GLU A 105 11.32 1.23 -14.02
N ILE A 106 10.47 2.16 -13.56
CA ILE A 106 9.14 2.39 -14.16
C ILE A 106 9.27 2.89 -15.60
N LYS A 107 10.21 3.81 -15.88
CA LYS A 107 10.46 4.31 -17.23
C LYS A 107 10.95 3.21 -18.16
N ASP A 108 11.86 2.35 -17.70
CA ASP A 108 12.34 1.19 -18.46
C ASP A 108 11.20 0.21 -18.77
N ALA A 109 10.42 -0.19 -17.76
CA ALA A 109 9.28 -1.08 -17.94
C ALA A 109 8.27 -0.51 -18.94
N LEU A 110 7.99 0.80 -18.88
CA LEU A 110 7.11 1.47 -19.84
C LEU A 110 7.69 1.46 -21.27
N ALA A 111 9.00 1.69 -21.43
CA ALA A 111 9.66 1.63 -22.72
C ALA A 111 9.60 0.22 -23.34
N ARG A 112 9.83 -0.82 -22.53
CA ARG A 112 9.69 -2.22 -22.93
C ARG A 112 8.26 -2.57 -23.32
N LEU A 113 7.27 -2.12 -22.54
CA LEU A 113 5.86 -2.32 -22.84
C LEU A 113 5.45 -1.65 -24.16
N LYS A 114 5.90 -0.41 -24.41
CA LYS A 114 5.66 0.29 -25.68
C LYS A 114 6.26 -0.48 -26.85
N SER A 115 7.49 -0.95 -26.71
CA SER A 115 8.18 -1.75 -27.74
C SER A 115 7.43 -3.05 -28.04
N PHE A 116 6.99 -3.75 -26.99
CA PHE A 116 6.17 -4.96 -27.10
C PHE A 116 4.81 -4.69 -27.77
N SER A 117 4.14 -3.60 -27.41
CA SER A 117 2.87 -3.20 -28.02
C SER A 117 3.00 -2.88 -29.51
N HIS A 118 4.05 -2.14 -29.91
CA HIS A 118 4.34 -1.87 -31.33
C HIS A 118 4.64 -3.16 -32.09
N TYR A 119 5.39 -4.09 -31.49
CA TYR A 119 5.65 -5.40 -32.06
C TYR A 119 4.34 -6.17 -32.33
N LEU A 120 3.40 -6.19 -31.37
CA LEU A 120 2.10 -6.84 -31.54
C LEU A 120 1.23 -6.20 -32.62
N GLN A 121 1.29 -4.87 -32.79
CA GLN A 121 0.50 -4.16 -33.82
C GLN A 121 1.07 -4.35 -35.23
N ASN A 122 2.39 -4.46 -35.36
CA ASN A 122 3.06 -4.57 -36.66
C ASN A 122 3.19 -6.02 -37.17
N LYS A 123 2.93 -7.02 -36.31
CA LYS A 123 2.69 -8.39 -36.75
C LYS A 123 1.19 -8.65 -36.77
N THR A 124 0.60 -8.78 -37.96
CA THR A 124 -0.61 -9.58 -38.12
C THR A 124 -0.25 -11.00 -37.65
N TRP A 125 -0.61 -11.33 -36.43
CA TRP A 125 -0.40 -12.66 -35.87
C TRP A 125 -1.45 -13.60 -36.47
N PRO A 126 -1.10 -14.51 -37.41
CA PRO A 126 -2.04 -15.55 -37.79
C PRO A 126 -2.33 -16.38 -36.53
N LEU A 127 -3.60 -16.69 -36.29
CA LEU A 127 -4.15 -17.29 -35.06
C LEU A 127 -3.44 -18.58 -34.55
N PHE A 128 -2.47 -19.11 -35.28
CA PHE A 128 -1.81 -20.39 -35.02
C PHE A 128 -0.29 -20.36 -35.26
N CYS A 129 0.43 -19.38 -34.69
CA CYS A 129 1.90 -19.42 -34.65
C CYS A 129 2.39 -19.67 -33.21
N PRO A 130 3.35 -20.58 -32.96
CA PRO A 130 3.91 -20.78 -31.62
C PRO A 130 4.72 -19.56 -31.16
N LEU A 131 4.81 -19.36 -29.84
CA LEU A 131 5.61 -18.30 -29.21
C LEU A 131 7.08 -18.32 -29.69
N PRO A 132 7.70 -17.16 -29.92
CA PRO A 132 9.10 -17.09 -30.33
C PRO A 132 10.04 -17.63 -29.23
N PRO A 133 11.16 -18.27 -29.60
CA PRO A 133 12.04 -19.06 -28.72
C PRO A 133 12.89 -18.23 -27.73
N GLN A 134 12.47 -17.00 -27.41
CA GLN A 134 13.15 -16.12 -26.46
C GLN A 134 12.52 -16.19 -25.04
N LEU A 135 11.44 -16.96 -24.88
CA LEU A 135 10.88 -17.36 -23.58
C LEU A 135 11.12 -18.85 -23.26
N SER A 136 11.92 -19.56 -24.05
CA SER A 136 12.33 -20.94 -23.76
C SER A 136 13.76 -20.95 -23.23
N SER A 137 13.94 -20.46 -22.01
CA SER A 137 15.13 -20.79 -21.22
C SER A 137 14.69 -21.40 -19.89
N GLU A 138 14.16 -22.62 -19.97
CA GLU A 138 14.35 -23.59 -18.91
C GLU A 138 15.31 -24.65 -19.45
N GLY A 139 16.59 -24.41 -19.18
CA GLY A 139 17.53 -25.48 -18.94
C GLY A 139 17.77 -25.55 -17.44
N VAL A 140 17.85 -26.79 -16.96
CA VAL A 140 18.31 -27.29 -15.65
C VAL A 140 17.22 -27.48 -14.58
N PRO A 141 17.12 -28.68 -13.98
CA PRO A 141 17.30 -30.04 -14.50
C PRO A 141 15.97 -30.82 -14.61
#